data_AF-A0A1T4WGS7-F1
#
_entry.id   AF-A0A1T4WGS7-F1
#
_cell.length_a   1.000
_cell.length_b   1.000
_cell.length_c   1.000
_cell.angle_alpha   90.00
_cell.angle_beta   90.00
_cell.angle_gamma   90.00
#
_symmetry.space_group_name_H-M   'P 1'
#
loop_
_entity.id
_entity.type
_entity.pdbx_description
1 polymer ?
#
loop_
_entity_poly.entity_id
_entity_poly.type
_entity_poly.pdbx_seq_one_letter_code
_entity_poly.pdbx_strand_id
1 'polypeptide(L)'
;MKAAWLAPYTRVFFTAQNKVLCQTKNALHKPTSDGHDVTQALWEREHTQIMNLEDAINLCRRCHRLASFCFYNGNTFAAIARSLIQKPMCPKPKPQCYAV
;
A
#
# COMPACT_ATOMS: atom_id res chain seq x y z
N MET A 1 19.01 3.04 1.81
CA MET A 1 18.63 3.73 0.55
C MET A 1 17.26 4.37 0.74
N LYS A 2 17.06 5.59 0.22
CA LYS A 2 15.74 6.25 0.22
C LYS A 2 15.14 6.25 -1.19
N ALA A 3 13.83 6.06 -1.29
CA ALA A 3 13.07 6.10 -2.54
C ALA A 3 11.59 6.36 -2.24
N ALA A 4 10.80 6.67 -3.27
CA ALA A 4 9.34 6.75 -3.18
C ALA A 4 8.72 5.34 -3.25
N TRP A 5 9.03 4.50 -2.25
CA TRP A 5 8.69 3.06 -2.24
C TRP A 5 7.21 2.77 -2.47
N LEU A 6 6.34 3.61 -1.90
CA LEU A 6 4.89 3.42 -1.87
C LEU A 6 4.14 4.22 -2.94
N ALA A 7 4.84 4.99 -3.79
CA ALA A 7 4.20 5.85 -4.78
C ALA A 7 3.24 5.10 -5.72
N PRO A 8 3.54 3.85 -6.18
CA PRO A 8 2.60 3.10 -7.03
C PRO A 8 1.34 2.61 -6.31
N TYR A 9 1.35 2.54 -4.98
CA TYR A 9 0.28 1.95 -4.17
C TYR A 9 -0.71 3.03 -3.76
N THR A 10 -1.53 3.49 -4.70
CA THR A 10 -2.55 4.51 -4.44
C THR A 10 -3.65 4.01 -3.50
N ARG A 11 -4.50 4.93 -3.03
CA ARG A 11 -5.72 4.59 -2.29
C ARG A 11 -6.62 3.59 -3.04
N VAL A 12 -6.77 3.81 -4.35
CA VAL A 12 -7.54 2.93 -5.23
C VAL A 12 -6.93 1.52 -5.25
N PHE A 13 -5.60 1.43 -5.32
CA PHE A 13 -4.89 0.15 -5.32
C PHE A 13 -5.17 -0.67 -4.05
N PHE A 14 -4.92 -0.12 -2.86
CA PHE A 14 -5.09 -0.92 -1.63
C PHE A 14 -6.56 -1.23 -1.34
N THR A 15 -7.49 -0.36 -1.76
CA THR A 15 -8.93 -0.61 -1.64
C THR A 15 -9.38 -1.74 -2.55
N ALA A 16 -8.92 -1.75 -3.81
CA ALA A 16 -9.18 -2.84 -4.75
C ALA A 16 -8.56 -4.16 -4.26
N GLN A 17 -7.34 -4.12 -3.73
CA GLN A 17 -6.67 -5.29 -3.14
C GLN A 17 -7.47 -5.88 -1.98
N ASN A 18 -7.99 -5.03 -1.07
CA ASN A 18 -8.85 -5.49 0.02
C ASN A 18 -10.16 -6.08 -0.51
N LYS A 19 -10.78 -5.46 -1.51
CA LYS A 19 -12.01 -5.95 -2.14
C LYS A 19 -11.82 -7.36 -2.71
N VAL A 20 -10.72 -7.62 -3.42
CA VAL A 20 -10.39 -8.96 -3.95
C VAL A 20 -10.20 -9.97 -2.82
N LEU A 21 -9.51 -9.60 -1.74
CA LEU A 21 -9.34 -10.48 -0.57
C LEU A 21 -10.70 -10.84 0.06
N CYS A 22 -11.57 -9.85 0.25
CA CYS A 22 -12.91 -10.05 0.77
C CYS A 22 -13.74 -10.97 -0.14
N GLN A 23 -13.75 -10.72 -1.45
CA GLN A 23 -14.46 -11.56 -2.43
C GLN A 23 -13.96 -13.01 -2.42
N THR A 24 -12.64 -13.21 -2.38
CA THR A 24 -12.02 -14.54 -2.39
C THR A 24 -12.37 -15.37 -1.16
N LYS A 25 -12.64 -14.71 -0.04
CA LYS A 25 -12.92 -15.37 1.25
C LYS A 25 -14.37 -15.22 1.70
N ASN A 26 -15.25 -14.77 0.81
CA ASN A 26 -16.67 -14.52 1.08
C ASN A 26 -16.90 -13.63 2.33
N ALA A 27 -16.11 -12.56 2.47
CA ALA A 27 -16.27 -11.56 3.52
C ALA A 27 -16.84 -10.25 2.97
N LEU A 28 -17.48 -9.46 3.83
CA LEU A 28 -18.00 -8.15 3.47
C LEU A 28 -16.84 -7.16 3.29
N HIS A 29 -16.77 -6.52 2.11
CA HIS A 29 -15.89 -5.36 1.92
C HIS A 29 -16.58 -4.11 2.45
N LYS A 30 -16.12 -3.62 3.62
CA LYS A 30 -16.68 -2.43 4.28
C LYS A 30 -15.58 -1.62 4.99
N PRO A 31 -15.64 -0.27 4.93
CA PRO A 31 -14.81 0.60 5.74
C PRO A 31 -15.17 0.53 7.23
N THR A 32 -14.24 0.84 8.12
CA THR A 32 -14.56 1.13 9.52
C THR A 32 -15.02 2.57 9.68
N SER A 33 -15.81 2.87 10.72
CA SER A 33 -16.27 4.25 10.99
C SER A 33 -15.13 5.18 11.37
N ASP A 34 -14.23 4.71 12.24
CA ASP A 34 -13.24 5.58 12.89
C ASP A 34 -11.89 5.56 12.16
N GLY A 35 -11.61 4.45 11.47
CA GLY A 35 -10.30 4.14 10.92
C GLY A 35 -10.13 4.48 9.44
N HIS A 36 -11.22 4.49 8.68
CA HIS A 36 -11.16 4.56 7.22
C HIS A 36 -10.58 5.87 6.72
N ASP A 37 -11.22 6.99 7.08
CA ASP A 37 -10.86 8.32 6.61
C ASP A 37 -9.48 8.74 7.15
N VAL A 38 -9.20 8.44 8.42
CA VAL A 38 -7.90 8.71 9.05
C VAL A 38 -6.77 7.94 8.34
N THR A 39 -7.02 6.68 7.98
CA THR A 39 -6.03 5.89 7.23
C THR A 39 -5.80 6.45 5.83
N GLN A 40 -6.86 6.87 5.15
CA GLN A 40 -6.77 7.43 3.79
C GLN A 40 -6.02 8.75 3.78
N ALA A 41 -6.35 9.67 4.69
CA ALA A 41 -5.66 10.94 4.82
C ALA A 41 -4.18 10.74 5.15
N LEU A 42 -3.86 9.82 6.08
CA LEU A 42 -2.47 9.46 6.37
C LEU A 42 -1.76 8.92 5.12
N TRP A 43 -2.41 8.00 4.40
CA TRP A 43 -1.79 7.36 3.24
C TRP A 43 -1.54 8.35 2.12
N GLU A 44 -2.55 9.13 1.72
CA GLU A 44 -2.47 10.14 0.65
C GLU A 44 -1.35 11.16 0.92
N ARG A 45 -1.13 11.55 2.18
CA ARG A 45 -0.06 12.49 2.55
C ARG A 45 1.35 11.90 2.47
N GLU A 46 1.51 10.63 2.79
CA GLU A 46 2.83 10.04 3.05
C GLU A 46 3.31 9.12 1.91
N HIS A 47 2.41 8.46 1.19
CA HIS A 47 2.78 7.33 0.31
C HIS A 47 3.68 7.70 -0.87
N THR A 48 3.68 8.97 -1.29
CA THR A 48 4.53 9.49 -2.38
C THR A 48 5.88 10.03 -1.89
N GLN A 49 6.07 10.17 -0.58
CA GLN A 49 7.29 10.76 -0.02
C GLN A 49 8.49 9.83 -0.19
N ILE A 50 9.67 10.44 -0.29
CA ILE A 50 10.95 9.73 -0.32
C ILE A 50 11.29 9.28 1.10
N MET A 51 11.30 7.97 1.33
CA MET A 51 11.55 7.37 2.64
C MET A 51 12.47 6.15 2.54
N ASN A 52 12.97 5.65 3.67
CA ASN A 52 13.70 4.37 3.67
C ASN A 52 12.68 3.20 3.66
N LEU A 53 13.15 1.97 3.44
CA LEU A 53 12.26 0.80 3.38
C LEU A 53 11.57 0.52 4.73
N GLU A 54 12.27 0.73 5.84
CA GLU A 54 11.72 0.55 7.19
C GLU A 54 10.55 1.50 7.45
N ASP A 55 10.68 2.77 7.08
CA ASP A 55 9.64 3.79 7.17
C ASP A 55 8.42 3.41 6.33
N ALA A 56 8.63 2.90 5.11
CA ALA A 56 7.55 2.43 4.24
C ALA A 56 6.79 1.24 4.86
N ILE A 57 7.51 0.27 5.44
CA ILE A 57 6.91 -0.86 6.16
C ILE A 57 6.18 -0.37 7.41
N ASN A 58 6.76 0.58 8.15
CA ASN A 58 6.14 1.15 9.33
C ASN A 58 4.87 1.95 8.98
N LEU A 59 4.81 2.62 7.83
CA LEU A 59 3.58 3.24 7.32
C LEU A 59 2.49 2.19 7.07
N CYS A 60 2.82 1.07 6.41
CA CYS A 60 1.89 -0.06 6.25
C CYS A 60 1.39 -0.57 7.63
N ARG A 61 2.29 -0.67 8.61
CA ARG A 61 1.95 -1.08 9.99
C ARG A 61 1.06 -0.08 10.71
N ARG A 62 1.23 1.23 10.49
CA ARG A 62 0.37 2.29 11.05
C ARG A 62 -1.04 2.19 10.48
N CYS A 63 -1.17 2.02 9.17
CA CYS A 63 -2.46 1.84 8.51
C CYS A 63 -3.15 0.52 8.89
N HIS A 64 -2.37 -0.53 9.19
CA HIS A 64 -2.90 -1.73 9.82
C HIS A 64 -3.57 -1.42 11.17
N ARG A 65 -2.90 -0.66 12.05
CA ARG A 65 -3.43 -0.30 13.39
C ARG A 65 -4.63 0.62 13.34
N LEU A 66 -4.68 1.54 12.37
CA LEU A 66 -5.81 2.44 12.15
C LEU A 66 -7.04 1.70 11.60
N ALA A 67 -6.91 0.45 11.14
CA ALA A 67 -8.04 -0.40 10.75
C ALA A 67 -8.95 0.20 9.65
N SER A 68 -8.43 0.54 8.46
CA SER A 68 -9.24 1.12 7.36
C SER A 68 -10.41 0.25 6.87
N PHE A 69 -10.33 -1.07 7.05
CA PHE A 69 -11.35 -2.04 6.61
C PHE A 69 -11.78 -2.95 7.76
N CYS A 70 -13.05 -3.35 7.78
CA CYS A 70 -13.58 -4.30 8.77
C CYS A 70 -12.90 -5.67 8.70
N PHE A 71 -12.58 -6.13 7.48
CA PHE A 71 -11.98 -7.44 7.24
C PHE A 71 -10.70 -7.31 6.43
N TYR A 72 -9.75 -8.20 6.71
CA TYR A 72 -8.48 -8.35 5.98
C TYR A 72 -7.61 -7.08 5.90
N ASN A 73 -7.81 -6.10 6.79
CA ASN A 73 -7.01 -4.88 6.81
C ASN A 73 -5.51 -5.18 6.96
N GLY A 74 -5.15 -6.06 7.91
CA GLY A 74 -3.77 -6.52 8.08
C GLY A 74 -3.21 -7.21 6.85
N ASN A 75 -4.01 -8.07 6.20
CA ASN A 75 -3.58 -8.77 4.98
C ASN A 75 -3.34 -7.80 3.82
N THR A 76 -4.16 -6.77 3.67
CA THR A 76 -3.98 -5.72 2.66
C THR A 76 -2.61 -5.06 2.80
N PHE A 77 -2.29 -4.53 3.99
CA PHE A 77 -1.04 -3.81 4.20
C PHE A 77 0.19 -4.73 4.30
N ALA A 78 0.03 -5.96 4.78
CA ALA A 78 1.07 -6.97 4.75
C ALA A 78 1.43 -7.39 3.31
N ALA A 79 0.45 -7.51 2.41
CA ALA A 79 0.70 -7.79 1.01
C ALA A 79 1.50 -6.67 0.32
N ILE A 80 1.18 -5.41 0.62
CA ILE A 80 1.96 -4.26 0.13
C ILE A 80 3.39 -4.33 0.68
N ALA A 81 3.57 -4.45 1.99
CA ALA A 81 4.91 -4.54 2.61
C ALA A 81 5.74 -5.71 2.04
N ARG A 82 5.11 -6.88 1.85
CA ARG A 82 5.75 -8.04 1.21
C ARG A 82 6.22 -7.71 -0.20
N SER A 83 5.40 -7.03 -1.00
CA SER A 83 5.77 -6.64 -2.36
C SER A 83 6.95 -5.66 -2.42
N LEU A 84 7.12 -4.79 -1.40
CA LEU A 84 8.29 -3.91 -1.29
C LEU A 84 9.58 -4.71 -1.06
N ILE A 85 9.52 -5.71 -0.17
CA ILE A 85 10.68 -6.56 0.17
C ILE A 85 11.04 -7.49 -0.99
N GLN A 86 10.04 -8.02 -1.69
CA GLN A 86 10.24 -8.93 -2.81
C GLN A 86 10.67 -8.23 -4.10
N LYS A 87 10.51 -6.90 -4.19
CA LYS A 87 10.96 -6.15 -5.35
C LYS A 87 12.49 -6.17 -5.38
N PRO A 88 13.13 -6.83 -6.36
CA PRO A 88 14.56 -6.71 -6.52
C PRO A 88 14.85 -5.22 -6.69
N MET A 89 15.82 -4.70 -5.95
CA MET A 89 16.25 -3.30 -6.08
C MET A 89 16.79 -3.11 -7.50
N CYS A 90 15.92 -2.78 -8.45
CA CYS A 90 16.33 -2.52 -9.82
C CYS A 90 16.86 -1.08 -9.85
N PRO A 91 18.17 -0.87 -10.02
CA PRO A 91 18.71 0.47 -10.10
C PRO A 91 18.47 0.96 -11.53
N LYS A 92 17.64 2.01 -11.62
CA LYS A 92 17.33 2.85 -12.78
C LYS A 92 16.27 2.33 -13.77
N PRO A 93 15.37 3.22 -14.26
CA PRO A 93 14.58 2.93 -15.44
C PRO A 93 15.54 2.71 -16.62
N LYS A 94 15.36 1.59 -17.35
CA LYS A 94 16.00 1.46 -18.67
C LYS A 94 15.44 2.61 -19.54
N PRO A 95 16.28 3.41 -20.20
CA PRO A 95 15.77 4.40 -21.13
C PRO A 95 14.98 3.66 -22.21
N GLN A 96 13.72 4.04 -22.38
CA GLN A 96 12.88 3.59 -23.47
C GLN A 96 13.56 4.04 -24.76
N CYS A 97 14.13 3.11 -25.54
CA CYS A 97 14.53 3.42 -26.90
C CYS A 97 13.26 3.78 -27.67
N TYR A 98 13.10 5.07 -28.00
CA TYR A 98 12.22 5.48 -29.08
C TYR A 98 12.88 4.99 -30.36
N ALA A 99 12.33 3.95 -30.97
CA ALA A 99 12.66 3.60 -32.34
C ALA A 99 12.12 4.74 -33.23
N VAL A 100 13.03 5.38 -33.95
CA VAL A 100 12.76 6.35 -35.03
C VAL A 100 12.29 5.59 -36.25
#